data_AF-A0AAD9JWT1-F1
#
_entry.id   AF-A0AAD9JWT1-F1
#
_cell.length_a   1.000
_cell.length_b   1.000
_cell.length_c   1.000
_cell.angle_alpha   90.00
_cell.angle_beta   90.00
_cell.angle_gamma   90.00
#
_symmetry.space_group_name_H-M   'P 1'
#
loop_
_entity.id
_entity.type
_entity.pdbx_description
1 polymer ?
#
loop_
_entity_poly.entity_id
_entity_poly.type
_entity_poly.pdbx_seq_one_letter_code
_entity_poly.pdbx_strand_id
1 'polypeptide(L)' 'MRISPDRLPKQVIYSQLSSGHRKRGRPRLRFKDTIKTNLKLRDIKTESWTPLSQQRDKWRAIVK' A
#
# COMPACT_ATOMS: atom_id res chain seq x y z
N MET A 1 7.29 14.48 -4.71
CA MET A 1 8.56 13.83 -5.07
C MET A 1 8.28 12.53 -5.83
N ARG A 2 8.73 12.40 -7.08
CA ARG A 2 8.56 11.16 -7.87
C ARG A 2 9.75 10.24 -7.56
N ILE A 3 9.48 9.01 -7.13
CA ILE A 3 10.53 8.02 -6.85
C ILE A 3 10.94 7.38 -8.19
N SER A 4 12.25 7.37 -8.50
CA SER A 4 12.79 6.73 -9.71
C SER A 4 12.49 5.22 -9.73
N PRO A 5 12.15 4.63 -10.89
CA PRO A 5 11.80 3.21 -11.01
C PRO A 5 12.91 2.27 -10.52
N ASP A 6 14.16 2.67 -10.65
CA ASP A 6 15.34 1.88 -10.33
C ASP A 6 15.62 1.80 -8.82
N ARG A 7 14.90 2.59 -8.02
CA ARG A 7 15.05 2.56 -6.57
C ARG A 7 14.29 1.37 -5.98
N LEU A 8 14.98 0.62 -5.13
CA LEU A 8 14.45 -0.54 -4.39
C LEU A 8 13.04 -0.32 -3.79
N PRO A 9 12.73 0.80 -3.10
CA PRO A 9 11.41 0.99 -2.52
C PRO A 9 10.27 0.93 -3.55
N LYS A 10 10.50 1.47 -4.76
CA LYS A 10 9.50 1.44 -5.82
C LYS A 10 9.38 0.04 -6.43
N GLN A 11 10.50 -0.65 -6.61
CA GLN A 11 10.48 -2.03 -7.09
C GLN A 11 9.71 -2.93 -6.12
N VAL A 12 9.95 -2.83 -4.81
CA VAL A 12 9.25 -3.61 -3.77
C VAL A 12 7.76 -3.26 -3.72
N ILE A 13 7.38 -1.97 -3.72
CA ILE A 13 5.97 -1.58 -3.64
C ILE A 13 5.16 -2.11 -4.83
N TYR A 14 5.76 -2.15 -6.02
CA TYR A 14 5.11 -2.60 -7.24
C TYR A 14 5.44 -4.05 -7.63
N SER A 15 6.22 -4.77 -6.82
CA SER A 15 6.53 -6.18 -7.06
C SER A 15 5.28 -7.03 -6.89
N GLN A 16 5.27 -8.17 -7.59
CA GLN A 16 4.21 -9.17 -7.46
C GLN A 16 4.49 -10.02 -6.22
N LEU A 17 3.45 -10.31 -5.46
CA LEU A 17 3.53 -11.26 -4.35
C LEU A 17 3.64 -12.68 -4.88
N SER A 18 4.48 -13.49 -4.25
CA SER A 18 4.61 -14.93 -4.53
C SER A 18 3.30 -15.68 -4.23
N SER A 19 2.61 -15.25 -3.18
CA SER A 19 1.30 -15.75 -2.76
C SER A 19 0.25 -14.65 -2.85
N GLY A 20 -0.90 -14.94 -3.46
CA GLY A 20 -2.03 -14.01 -3.53
C GLY A 20 -2.68 -14.01 -4.90
N HIS A 21 -3.94 -14.43 -4.96
CA HIS A 21 -4.69 -14.57 -6.19
C HIS A 21 -5.73 -13.45 -6.35
N ARG A 22 -5.98 -13.07 -7.61
CA ARG A 22 -7.13 -12.27 -8.00
C ARG A 22 -8.10 -13.15 -8.78
N LYS A 23 -9.32 -12.65 -9.00
CA LYS A 23 -10.28 -13.28 -9.92
C LYS A 23 -9.60 -13.60 -11.26
N ARG A 24 -9.99 -14.74 -11.85
CA ARG A 24 -9.44 -15.29 -13.10
C ARG A 24 -9.28 -14.21 -14.17
N GLY A 25 -8.13 -14.19 -14.85
CA GLY A 25 -7.81 -13.22 -15.92
C GLY A 25 -7.18 -11.90 -15.46
N ARG A 26 -6.95 -11.68 -14.15
CA ARG A 26 -6.27 -10.47 -13.65
C ARG A 26 -4.77 -10.69 -13.36
N PRO A 27 -3.93 -9.65 -13.46
CA PRO A 27 -2.53 -9.71 -13.03
C PRO A 27 -2.38 -10.09 -11.56
N ARG A 28 -1.24 -10.72 -11.21
CA ARG A 28 -0.87 -11.10 -9.85
C ARG A 28 -0.97 -9.92 -8.87
N LEU A 29 -1.27 -10.23 -7.61
CA LEU A 29 -1.40 -9.23 -6.54
C LEU A 29 -0.06 -8.54 -6.29
N ARG A 30 -0.04 -7.21 -6.16
CA ARG A 30 1.17 -6.45 -5.84
C ARG A 30 1.22 -6.08 -4.36
N PHE A 31 2.40 -5.83 -3.82
CA PHE A 31 2.55 -5.43 -2.42
C PHE A 31 1.74 -4.16 -2.06
N LYS A 32 1.72 -3.15 -2.94
CA LYS A 32 0.88 -1.95 -2.79
C LYS A 32 -0.60 -2.26 -2.56
N ASP A 33 -1.12 -3.31 -3.19
CA ASP A 33 -2.53 -3.65 -3.09
C ASP A 33 -2.88 -4.23 -1.72
N THR A 34 -1.95 -4.98 -1.11
CA THR A 34 -2.07 -5.43 0.29
C THR A 34 -2.11 -4.25 1.25
N ILE A 35 -1.28 -3.23 1.04
CA ILE A 35 -1.34 -1.99 1.83
C ILE A 35 -2.73 -1.36 1.72
N LYS A 36 -3.30 -1.23 0.51
CA LYS A 36 -4.64 -0.67 0.33
C LYS A 36 -5.73 -1.49 1.03
N THR A 37 -5.64 -2.81 0.98
CA THR A 37 -6.59 -3.70 1.68
C THR A 37 -6.49 -3.51 3.18
N ASN A 38 -5.28 -3.47 3.74
CA ASN A 38 -5.06 -3.24 5.17
C ASN A 38 -5.58 -1.88 5.65
N LEU A 39 -5.41 -0.83 4.84
CA LEU A 39 -5.97 0.50 5.14
C LEU A 39 -7.51 0.44 5.21
N LYS A 40 -8.15 -0.23 4.26
CA LYS A 40 -9.61 -0.43 4.27
C LYS A 40 -10.08 -1.23 5.48
N LEU A 41 -9.36 -2.27 5.88
CA LEU A 41 -9.68 -3.07 7.07
C LEU A 41 -9.65 -2.23 8.36
N ARG A 42 -8.85 -1.16 8.39
CA ARG A 42 -8.74 -0.21 9.51
C ARG A 42 -9.62 1.02 9.35
N ASP A 43 -10.56 1.00 8.42
CA ASP A 43 -11.43 2.13 8.05
C ASP A 43 -10.66 3.42 7.68
N ILE A 44 -9.42 3.27 7.22
CA ILE A 44 -8.62 4.38 6.71
C ILE A 44 -8.95 4.55 5.23
N LYS A 45 -9.55 5.69 4.88
CA LYS A 45 -9.82 6.06 3.49
C LYS A 45 -8.51 6.10 2.68
N THR A 46 -8.43 5.26 1.66
CA THR A 46 -7.27 5.16 0.74
C THR A 46 -7.00 6.42 -0.09
N GLU A 47 -7.91 7.39 -0.10
CA GLU A 47 -7.77 8.67 -0.79
C GLU A 47 -7.21 9.76 0.13
N SER A 48 -7.50 9.70 1.43
CA SER A 48 -7.16 10.74 2.41
C SER A 48 -6.11 10.31 3.45
N TRP A 49 -5.44 9.17 3.25
CA TRP A 49 -4.38 8.73 4.16
C TRP A 49 -3.10 9.57 4.05
N THR A 50 -2.85 10.23 2.90
CA THR A 50 -1.62 11.02 2.68
C THR A 50 -1.49 12.17 3.69
N PRO A 51 -2.51 13.05 3.88
CA PRO A 51 -2.46 14.08 4.92
C PRO A 51 -2.38 13.51 6.34
N LEU A 52 -3.09 12.41 6.60
CA LEU A 52 -3.08 11.73 7.90
C LEU A 52 -1.68 11.19 8.25
N SER A 53 -0.96 10.66 7.26
CA SER A 53 0.39 10.11 7.43
C SER A 53 1.47 11.17 7.67
N GLN A 54 1.21 12.45 7.35
CA GLN A 54 2.11 13.56 7.69
C GLN A 54 2.19 13.77 9.20
N GLN A 55 1.10 13.51 9.92
CA GLN A 55 1.05 13.59 11.38
C GLN A 55 1.47 12.25 11.98
N ARG A 56 2.78 12.09 12.18
CA ARG A 56 3.41 10.82 12.56
C ARG A 56 2.84 10.20 13.85
N ASP A 57 2.50 11.01 14.83
CA ASP A 57 1.96 10.53 16.11
C ASP A 57 0.54 9.98 15.96
N LYS A 58 -0.33 10.72 15.24
CA LYS A 58 -1.68 10.26 14.94
C LYS A 58 -1.66 9.02 14.04
N TRP A 59 -0.77 8.98 13.07
CA TRP A 59 -0.58 7.80 12.21
C TRP A 59 -0.22 6.55 13.02
N ARG A 60 0.74 6.66 13.94
CA ARG A 60 1.15 5.54 14.80
C ARG A 60 0.04 5.06 15.73
N ALA A 61 -0.81 5.96 16.20
CA ALA A 61 -1.98 5.59 17.01
C ALA A 61 -3.02 4.78 16.22
N ILE A 62 -3.19 5.06 14.93
CA ILE A 62 -4.20 4.43 14.07
C ILE A 62 -3.70 3.11 13.44
N VAL A 63 -2.40 3.03 13.14
CA VAL A 63 -1.81 1.88 12.44
C VAL A 63 -1.42 0.72 13.37
N LYS A 64 -1.35 0.95 14.69
CA LYS A 64 -1.10 -0.09 15.69
C LYS A 64 -2.13 -1.21 15.57
#